data_AF-A0A815QW15-F1
#
_entry.id   AF-A0A815QW15-F1
#
_cell.length_a   1.000
_cell.length_b   1.000
_cell.length_c   1.000
_cell.angle_alpha   90.00
_cell.angle_beta   90.00
_cell.angle_gamma   90.00
#
_symmetry.space_group_name_H-M   'P 1'
#
loop_
_entity.id
_entity.type
_entity.pdbx_description
1 polymer ?
#
loop_
_entity_poly.entity_id
_entity_poly.type
_entity_poly.pdbx_seq_one_letter_code
_entity_poly.pdbx_strand_id
1 'polypeptide(L)'
;MTNTVQKLPTKIVRAIIAENLSPDNVIYYDEHQSWVYTRCSVDPINTSQQSLNEVQSSSLIQNARPLESLGPFGTQPTEISITIEPDEVIYRTKSFNMILSDLSQDNDGECLGQHAPLAPITLHGTARSVSHIPHDATHFCWVYPPVGLTELCKKTKKSIDKKVALGDLSCTFLAFGGFVYFRINKCNNYTMLQANALVKADNGLVFHGPHEWQSAYTAHLAKNGRFQDVTVSSLIDLGIKYYCFINPHENLCSSIEGQPVWAPARNGGFVYLYGSPGNPHPLDRYFSIADAPITEQISTQVMPFSLIRNPHKTVERSSSSLPSPSSNVDKDRFNCSICLDRTIQCILIPCKHMCACAECAQMIKKKQNSRCPICRQTFTEVWNVFL
;
A
#
# COMPACT_ATOMS: atom_id res chain seq x y z
N MET A 1 -0.13 -11.64 -33.49
CA MET A 1 0.52 -10.31 -33.55
C MET A 1 1.56 -10.27 -32.44
N THR A 2 2.78 -9.85 -32.73
CA THR A 2 3.89 -9.81 -31.77
C THR A 2 3.66 -8.71 -30.74
N ASN A 3 3.51 -9.06 -29.46
CA ASN A 3 3.47 -8.07 -28.38
C ASN A 3 4.86 -7.44 -28.25
N THR A 4 4.97 -6.15 -28.55
CA THR A 4 6.22 -5.41 -28.45
C THR A 4 6.39 -4.93 -27.01
N VAL A 5 7.34 -5.52 -26.26
CA VAL A 5 7.70 -5.05 -24.92
C VAL A 5 8.61 -3.83 -25.07
N GLN A 6 8.17 -2.66 -24.65
CA GLN A 6 9.00 -1.45 -24.57
C GLN A 6 9.27 -1.07 -23.11
N LYS A 7 10.56 -0.96 -22.75
CA LYS A 7 11.01 -0.35 -21.50
C LYS A 7 10.91 1.16 -21.64
N LEU A 8 10.17 1.82 -20.74
CA LEU A 8 10.05 3.28 -20.72
C LEU A 8 10.37 3.82 -19.31
N PRO A 9 11.00 5.01 -19.22
CA PRO A 9 11.17 5.70 -17.95
C PRO A 9 9.83 5.93 -17.24
N THR A 10 9.80 5.84 -15.91
CA THR A 10 8.61 5.93 -15.05
C THR A 10 7.75 7.18 -15.32
N LYS A 11 8.38 8.31 -15.70
CA LYS A 11 7.66 9.54 -16.09
C LYS A 11 6.86 9.40 -17.39
N ILE A 12 7.32 8.58 -18.34
CA ILE A 12 6.68 8.36 -19.64
C ILE A 12 5.49 7.40 -19.48
N VAL A 13 5.63 6.34 -18.67
CA VAL A 13 4.51 5.44 -18.33
C VAL A 13 3.35 6.23 -17.70
N ARG A 14 3.66 7.20 -16.83
CA ARG A 14 2.67 8.09 -16.21
C ARG A 14 1.98 9.04 -17.20
N ALA A 15 2.69 9.53 -18.21
CA ALA A 15 2.11 10.41 -19.25
C ALA A 15 1.17 9.64 -20.19
N ILE A 16 1.51 8.40 -20.54
CA ILE A 16 0.68 7.56 -21.42
C ILE A 16 -0.68 7.24 -20.78
N ILE A 17 -0.69 6.96 -19.47
CA ILE A 17 -1.92 6.74 -18.69
C ILE A 17 -2.76 8.01 -18.60
N ALA A 18 -2.13 9.18 -18.45
CA ALA A 18 -2.84 10.44 -18.32
C ALA A 18 -3.49 10.93 -19.63
N GLU A 19 -2.93 10.58 -20.78
CA GLU A 19 -3.36 11.13 -22.09
C GLU A 19 -4.19 10.15 -22.94
N ASN A 20 -4.45 8.91 -22.50
CA ASN A 20 -5.20 7.89 -23.25
C ASN A 20 -4.68 7.68 -24.69
N LEU A 21 -3.37 7.88 -24.90
CA LEU A 21 -2.74 7.86 -26.22
C LEU A 21 -2.37 6.45 -26.70
N SER A 22 -3.38 5.59 -26.96
CA SER A 22 -3.38 4.47 -27.95
C SER A 22 -2.37 3.29 -27.78
N PRO A 23 -2.54 2.13 -28.48
CA PRO A 23 -3.72 1.31 -28.80
C PRO A 23 -3.76 0.03 -27.93
N ASP A 24 -4.78 -0.81 -28.10
CA ASP A 24 -4.92 -2.10 -27.42
C ASP A 24 -3.65 -2.97 -27.47
N ASN A 25 -3.34 -3.63 -26.34
CA ASN A 25 -2.26 -4.60 -26.11
C ASN A 25 -0.82 -4.07 -25.97
N VAL A 26 -0.57 -3.07 -25.10
CA VAL A 26 0.78 -2.74 -24.63
C VAL A 26 0.91 -2.90 -23.12
N ILE A 27 1.94 -3.63 -22.68
CA ILE A 27 2.32 -3.79 -21.26
C ILE A 27 3.41 -2.77 -20.95
N TYR A 28 3.17 -1.88 -19.98
CA TYR A 28 4.18 -0.93 -19.52
C TYR A 28 4.90 -1.47 -18.29
N TYR A 29 6.23 -1.38 -18.31
CA TYR A 29 7.10 -1.62 -17.16
C TYR A 29 7.79 -0.31 -16.81
N ASP A 30 7.91 -0.03 -15.52
CA ASP A 30 8.91 0.94 -15.08
C ASP A 30 10.33 0.36 -15.18
N GLU A 31 11.33 1.19 -14.89
CA GLU A 31 12.75 0.80 -14.90
C GLU A 31 13.13 -0.26 -13.84
N HIS A 32 12.20 -0.59 -12.95
CA HIS A 32 12.32 -1.56 -11.86
C HIS A 32 11.49 -2.84 -12.05
N GLN A 33 10.79 -3.00 -13.18
CA GLN A 33 9.85 -4.09 -13.47
C GLN A 33 8.61 -4.14 -12.56
N SER A 34 8.22 -3.00 -11.97
CA SER A 34 6.94 -2.87 -11.28
C SER A 34 5.82 -2.78 -12.33
N TRP A 35 4.76 -3.58 -12.16
CA TRP A 35 3.66 -3.70 -13.12
C TRP A 35 2.81 -2.43 -13.17
N VAL A 36 2.48 -1.94 -14.38
CA VAL A 36 1.48 -0.88 -14.55
C VAL A 36 0.52 -1.24 -15.69
N TYR A 37 -0.67 -1.72 -15.31
CA TYR A 37 -1.92 -1.90 -16.07
C TYR A 37 -1.91 -2.69 -17.40
N THR A 38 -2.99 -3.44 -17.65
CA THR A 38 -3.38 -3.88 -19.01
C THR A 38 -4.89 -3.82 -19.19
N ARG A 39 -5.35 -3.27 -20.31
CA ARG A 39 -6.66 -3.58 -20.91
C ARG A 39 -6.46 -4.83 -21.75
N CYS A 40 -7.08 -5.95 -21.40
CA CYS A 40 -6.99 -7.17 -22.19
C CYS A 40 -8.35 -7.49 -22.82
N SER A 41 -8.49 -7.22 -24.12
CA SER A 41 -9.46 -7.92 -24.96
C SER A 41 -8.83 -9.24 -25.42
N VAL A 42 -9.56 -10.32 -25.17
CA VAL A 42 -9.24 -11.74 -25.36
C VAL A 42 -8.56 -12.06 -26.71
N ASP A 43 -7.42 -12.78 -26.68
CA ASP A 43 -7.21 -14.02 -27.47
C ASP A 43 -5.88 -14.74 -27.09
N PRO A 44 -5.81 -16.09 -27.17
CA PRO A 44 -4.70 -16.88 -26.62
C PRO A 44 -3.64 -17.22 -27.67
N ILE A 45 -2.34 -16.92 -27.44
CA ILE A 45 -1.26 -17.46 -28.28
C ILE A 45 -0.01 -17.89 -27.51
N ASN A 46 0.29 -19.18 -27.68
CA ASN A 46 1.55 -19.94 -27.73
C ASN A 46 2.85 -19.36 -27.14
N THR A 47 3.38 -20.12 -26.19
CA THR A 47 4.76 -20.15 -25.71
C THR A 47 5.72 -20.77 -26.73
N SER A 48 6.84 -20.10 -26.99
CA SER A 48 8.07 -20.76 -27.45
C SER A 48 9.27 -20.24 -26.65
N GLN A 49 10.14 -21.18 -26.35
CA GLN A 49 11.25 -21.16 -25.41
C GLN A 49 12.31 -20.10 -25.75
N GLN A 50 12.90 -19.49 -24.72
CA GLN A 50 14.34 -19.17 -24.71
C GLN A 50 14.89 -19.08 -23.29
N SER A 51 16.09 -19.63 -23.16
CA SER A 51 16.81 -20.13 -21.99
C SER A 51 17.24 -19.08 -20.96
N LEU A 52 17.12 -19.47 -19.70
CA LEU A 52 17.60 -18.79 -18.49
C LEU A 52 19.14 -18.87 -18.41
N ASN A 53 19.80 -17.73 -18.24
CA ASN A 53 21.11 -17.65 -17.60
C ASN A 53 20.89 -17.14 -16.18
N GLU A 54 21.11 -18.03 -15.21
CA GLU A 54 21.08 -17.77 -13.78
C GLU A 54 22.25 -16.87 -13.37
N VAL A 55 21.95 -15.77 -12.70
CA VAL A 55 22.91 -15.07 -11.83
C VAL A 55 22.26 -14.89 -10.46
N GLN A 56 22.66 -15.77 -9.56
CA GLN A 56 22.82 -15.62 -8.10
C GLN A 56 22.03 -14.48 -7.41
N SER A 57 20.93 -14.83 -6.73
CA SER A 57 20.37 -14.05 -5.63
C SER A 57 19.97 -14.97 -4.46
N SER A 58 20.92 -15.75 -3.96
CA SER A 58 20.73 -16.72 -2.88
C SER A 58 20.65 -16.11 -1.46
N SER A 59 20.80 -14.80 -1.30
CA SER A 59 20.84 -14.16 0.03
C SER A 59 19.50 -13.72 0.61
N LEU A 60 18.43 -13.62 -0.20
CA LEU A 60 17.11 -13.18 0.27
C LEU A 60 16.19 -14.33 0.75
N ILE A 61 16.53 -15.58 0.43
CA ILE A 61 15.73 -16.76 0.80
C ILE A 61 15.89 -17.12 2.29
N GLN A 62 16.98 -16.70 2.95
CA GLN A 62 17.32 -17.19 4.31
C GLN A 62 16.55 -16.50 5.47
N ASN A 63 15.85 -15.39 5.25
CA ASN A 63 15.26 -14.60 6.35
C ASN A 63 13.72 -14.46 6.30
N ALA A 64 13.04 -15.11 5.36
CA ALA A 64 11.58 -15.05 5.28
C ALA A 64 10.93 -15.82 6.44
N ARG A 65 9.84 -15.27 7.00
CA ARG A 65 9.09 -15.88 8.12
C ARG A 65 7.63 -16.07 7.71
N PRO A 66 6.98 -17.19 8.09
CA PRO A 66 5.61 -17.46 7.70
C PRO A 66 4.62 -16.44 8.28
N LEU A 67 3.63 -16.05 7.48
CA LEU A 67 2.47 -15.30 7.93
C LEU A 67 1.49 -16.30 8.55
N GLU A 68 1.44 -16.33 9.88
CA GLU A 68 0.69 -17.33 10.64
C GLU A 68 -0.78 -16.97 10.86
N SER A 69 -1.14 -15.69 10.78
CA SER A 69 -2.53 -15.26 10.95
C SER A 69 -2.79 -13.92 10.28
N LEU A 70 -4.05 -13.68 9.96
CA LEU A 70 -4.54 -12.42 9.44
C LEU A 70 -5.84 -12.06 10.18
N GLY A 71 -5.91 -10.86 10.76
CA GLY A 71 -7.09 -10.43 11.49
C GLY A 71 -7.25 -11.05 12.90
N PRO A 72 -8.42 -10.85 13.53
CA PRO A 72 -9.61 -10.21 12.98
C PRO A 72 -9.41 -8.71 12.66
N PHE A 73 -10.07 -8.22 11.61
CA PHE A 73 -10.10 -6.79 11.28
C PHE A 73 -11.46 -6.19 11.56
N GLY A 74 -11.50 -5.22 12.46
CA GLY A 74 -12.61 -4.30 12.45
C GLY A 74 -12.58 -3.49 11.15
N THR A 75 -13.73 -3.05 10.71
CA THR A 75 -13.87 -2.09 9.62
C THR A 75 -14.67 -0.91 10.15
N GLN A 76 -14.26 0.32 9.85
CA GLN A 76 -14.92 1.53 10.31
C GLN A 76 -15.16 2.49 9.14
N PRO A 77 -16.35 3.11 9.02
CA PRO A 77 -16.59 4.15 8.02
C PRO A 77 -15.56 5.28 8.13
N THR A 78 -15.10 5.78 6.99
CA THR A 78 -14.13 6.88 6.94
C THR A 78 -14.56 7.95 5.95
N GLU A 79 -14.31 9.21 6.30
CA GLU A 79 -14.55 10.37 5.45
C GLU A 79 -13.35 10.59 4.53
N ILE A 80 -13.23 9.77 3.49
CA ILE A 80 -12.22 9.92 2.44
C ILE A 80 -12.87 10.34 1.11
N SER A 81 -12.31 11.34 0.45
CA SER A 81 -12.73 11.73 -0.89
C SER A 81 -12.11 10.76 -1.88
N ILE A 82 -12.87 9.76 -2.30
CA ILE A 82 -12.46 8.77 -3.29
C ILE A 82 -13.50 8.70 -4.41
N THR A 83 -13.01 8.72 -5.65
CA THR A 83 -13.79 8.50 -6.87
C THR A 83 -13.30 7.20 -7.48
N ILE A 84 -14.21 6.25 -7.67
CA ILE A 84 -13.90 4.95 -8.27
C ILE A 84 -14.49 4.92 -9.66
N GLU A 85 -13.69 4.50 -10.64
CA GLU A 85 -14.12 4.27 -12.02
C GLU A 85 -14.26 2.75 -12.19
N PRO A 86 -15.48 2.17 -12.04
CA PRO A 86 -15.65 0.73 -11.88
C PRO A 86 -15.13 -0.09 -13.06
N ASP A 87 -15.14 0.49 -14.26
CA ASP A 87 -14.73 -0.16 -15.51
C ASP A 87 -13.21 -0.11 -15.74
N GLU A 88 -12.48 0.79 -15.09
CA GLU A 88 -11.04 1.00 -15.32
C GLU A 88 -10.15 0.41 -14.21
N VAL A 89 -10.75 -0.16 -13.16
CA VAL A 89 -10.01 -0.78 -12.04
C VAL A 89 -9.13 0.24 -11.29
N ILE A 90 -9.35 1.54 -11.53
CA ILE A 90 -8.57 2.66 -11.01
C ILE A 90 -9.47 3.53 -10.12
N TYR A 91 -8.86 4.15 -9.12
CA TYR A 91 -9.51 5.19 -8.32
C TYR A 91 -8.64 6.43 -8.19
N ARG A 92 -9.31 7.55 -7.92
CA ARG A 92 -8.73 8.85 -7.61
C ARG A 92 -9.08 9.22 -6.19
N THR A 93 -8.13 9.78 -5.45
CA THR A 93 -8.41 10.31 -4.12
C THR A 93 -7.71 11.62 -3.85
N LYS A 94 -8.42 12.51 -3.15
CA LYS A 94 -7.91 13.74 -2.56
C LYS A 94 -7.90 13.56 -1.06
N SER A 95 -6.80 13.93 -0.40
CA SER A 95 -6.74 13.92 1.06
C SER A 95 -6.47 15.32 1.55
N PHE A 96 -7.21 15.68 2.59
CA PHE A 96 -7.06 16.92 3.35
C PHE A 96 -5.76 16.95 4.18
N ASN A 97 -4.93 15.91 4.11
CA ASN A 97 -3.70 15.76 4.89
C ASN A 97 -2.45 15.87 4.00
N MET A 98 -1.38 16.51 4.51
CA MET A 98 -0.04 16.66 3.87
C MET A 98 0.59 15.38 3.30
N ILE A 99 0.05 14.20 3.61
CA ILE A 99 0.55 12.92 3.10
C ILE A 99 0.32 12.79 1.60
N LEU A 100 -0.85 13.22 1.10
CA LEU A 100 -1.14 13.09 -0.32
C LEU A 100 -0.53 14.20 -1.17
N SER A 101 -0.11 15.34 -0.61
CA SER A 101 0.65 16.33 -1.38
C SER A 101 2.03 15.82 -1.81
N ASP A 102 2.60 14.86 -1.06
CA ASP A 102 3.85 14.19 -1.47
C ASP A 102 3.61 13.08 -2.50
N LEU A 103 2.37 12.59 -2.61
CA LEU A 103 1.96 11.53 -3.54
C LEU A 103 1.26 12.05 -4.80
N SER A 104 0.79 13.31 -4.78
CA SER A 104 -0.03 13.87 -5.83
C SER A 104 0.71 13.88 -7.15
N GLN A 105 0.05 13.35 -8.18
CA GLN A 105 0.66 13.19 -9.50
C GLN A 105 0.30 14.33 -10.45
N ASP A 106 -0.63 15.20 -10.05
CA ASP A 106 -1.09 16.36 -10.80
C ASP A 106 -1.06 17.65 -9.97
N ASN A 107 -1.37 18.77 -10.63
CA ASN A 107 -1.46 20.08 -10.00
C ASN A 107 -2.68 20.24 -9.08
N ASP A 108 -3.65 19.32 -9.16
CA ASP A 108 -4.91 19.35 -8.41
C ASP A 108 -4.83 18.58 -7.08
N GLY A 109 -3.69 17.96 -6.80
CA GLY A 109 -3.43 17.24 -5.56
C GLY A 109 -4.01 15.83 -5.52
N GLU A 110 -4.36 15.23 -6.66
CA GLU A 110 -4.94 13.90 -6.72
C GLU A 110 -3.87 12.79 -6.67
N CYS A 111 -4.22 11.73 -5.96
CA CYS A 111 -3.47 10.48 -5.96
C CYS A 111 -4.27 9.39 -6.67
N LEU A 112 -3.54 8.54 -7.38
CA LEU A 112 -4.08 7.39 -8.09
C LEU A 112 -3.82 6.10 -7.32
N GLY A 113 -4.74 5.16 -7.43
CA GLY A 113 -4.53 3.79 -6.98
C GLY A 113 -5.41 2.81 -7.75
N GLN A 114 -5.25 1.53 -7.41
CA GLN A 114 -6.00 0.44 -8.01
C GLN A 114 -7.02 -0.13 -7.02
N HIS A 115 -8.11 -0.72 -7.52
CA HIS A 115 -9.02 -1.52 -6.71
C HIS A 115 -9.18 -2.94 -7.28
N ALA A 116 -9.68 -3.88 -6.50
CA ALA A 116 -10.15 -5.16 -7.03
C ALA A 116 -11.42 -4.93 -7.87
N PRO A 117 -11.72 -5.78 -8.87
CA PRO A 117 -12.98 -5.69 -9.61
C PRO A 117 -14.18 -5.69 -8.65
N LEU A 118 -15.23 -4.99 -9.06
CA LEU A 118 -16.42 -4.90 -8.26
C LEU A 118 -17.08 -6.29 -8.09
N ALA A 119 -17.50 -6.62 -6.88
CA ALA A 119 -18.11 -7.91 -6.56
C ALA A 119 -19.39 -7.75 -5.74
N PRO A 120 -20.35 -8.69 -5.87
CA PRO A 120 -21.51 -8.75 -4.99
C PRO A 120 -21.11 -8.98 -3.53
N ILE A 121 -21.85 -8.39 -2.60
CA ILE A 121 -21.68 -8.63 -1.16
C ILE A 121 -22.30 -9.98 -0.80
N THR A 122 -21.53 -10.85 -0.14
CA THR A 122 -21.98 -12.16 0.35
C THR A 122 -22.11 -12.23 1.88
N LEU A 123 -21.57 -11.24 2.61
CA LEU A 123 -21.74 -11.15 4.06
C LEU A 123 -23.12 -10.57 4.41
N HIS A 124 -23.90 -11.34 5.16
CA HIS A 124 -25.26 -11.00 5.57
C HIS A 124 -25.42 -11.02 7.10
N GLY A 125 -26.58 -10.56 7.59
CA GLY A 125 -26.95 -10.64 9.00
C GLY A 125 -25.95 -9.94 9.94
N THR A 126 -25.47 -10.68 10.94
CA THR A 126 -24.56 -10.17 11.98
C THR A 126 -23.19 -9.80 11.41
N ALA A 127 -22.63 -10.61 10.51
CA ALA A 127 -21.34 -10.33 9.86
C ALA A 127 -21.37 -8.99 9.11
N ARG A 128 -22.45 -8.74 8.35
CA ARG A 128 -22.69 -7.45 7.67
C ARG A 128 -22.65 -6.27 8.63
N SER A 129 -23.34 -6.41 9.76
CA SER A 129 -23.53 -5.34 10.74
C SER A 129 -22.22 -5.04 11.48
N VAL A 130 -21.51 -6.07 11.93
CA VAL A 130 -20.22 -5.95 12.64
C VAL A 130 -19.13 -5.39 11.72
N SER A 131 -19.20 -5.67 10.41
CA SER A 131 -18.29 -5.09 9.41
C SER A 131 -18.72 -3.71 8.89
N HIS A 132 -19.73 -3.08 9.50
CA HIS A 132 -20.24 -1.76 9.12
C HIS A 132 -20.54 -1.63 7.62
N ILE A 133 -21.06 -2.70 7.00
CA ILE A 133 -21.48 -2.69 5.60
C ILE A 133 -22.85 -1.99 5.52
N PRO A 134 -23.02 -0.89 4.74
CA PRO A 134 -24.29 -0.17 4.62
C PRO A 134 -25.42 -1.11 4.22
N HIS A 135 -26.61 -1.02 4.83
CA HIS A 135 -27.74 -1.96 4.59
C HIS A 135 -28.19 -2.02 3.11
N ASP A 136 -28.05 -0.91 2.41
CA ASP A 136 -28.43 -0.74 1.02
C ASP A 136 -27.31 -1.05 0.01
N ALA A 137 -26.11 -1.37 0.49
CA ALA A 137 -25.03 -1.81 -0.36
C ALA A 137 -25.35 -3.18 -0.97
N THR A 138 -25.03 -3.32 -2.25
CA THR A 138 -25.20 -4.56 -3.02
C THR A 138 -23.87 -5.13 -3.48
N HIS A 139 -22.89 -4.24 -3.67
CA HIS A 139 -21.58 -4.56 -4.22
C HIS A 139 -20.49 -3.85 -3.42
N PHE A 140 -19.26 -4.34 -3.56
CA PHE A 140 -18.09 -3.73 -2.97
C PHE A 140 -16.87 -3.96 -3.84
N CYS A 141 -15.81 -3.19 -3.60
CA CYS A 141 -14.47 -3.53 -4.03
C CYS A 141 -13.47 -3.33 -2.87
N TRP A 142 -12.38 -4.08 -2.91
CA TRP A 142 -11.19 -3.78 -2.11
C TRP A 142 -10.39 -2.70 -2.82
N VAL A 143 -10.05 -1.63 -2.13
CA VAL A 143 -9.22 -0.53 -2.62
C VAL A 143 -7.81 -0.71 -2.06
N TYR A 144 -6.83 -0.81 -2.94
CA TYR A 144 -5.42 -0.92 -2.55
C TYR A 144 -4.85 0.47 -2.17
N PRO A 145 -3.78 0.53 -1.37
CA PRO A 145 -3.04 1.78 -1.14
C PRO A 145 -2.69 2.52 -2.44
N PRO A 146 -2.62 3.87 -2.42
CA PRO A 146 -2.25 4.63 -3.60
C PRO A 146 -0.85 4.31 -4.11
N VAL A 147 -0.65 4.44 -5.42
CA VAL A 147 0.65 4.31 -6.07
C VAL A 147 1.61 5.38 -5.52
N GLY A 148 2.85 5.00 -5.23
CA GLY A 148 3.86 5.94 -4.71
C GLY A 148 4.11 5.82 -3.20
N LEU A 149 3.27 5.08 -2.46
CA LEU A 149 3.34 5.02 -1.00
C LEU A 149 4.65 4.40 -0.50
N THR A 150 5.18 3.40 -1.21
CA THR A 150 6.47 2.75 -0.92
C THR A 150 7.67 3.65 -1.22
N GLU A 151 7.52 4.63 -2.11
CA GLU A 151 8.57 5.55 -2.54
C GLU A 151 8.66 6.79 -1.62
N LEU A 152 7.69 6.96 -0.72
CA LEU A 152 7.67 8.09 0.22
C LEU A 152 8.93 8.16 1.08
N CYS A 153 9.34 9.40 1.36
CA CYS A 153 10.47 9.65 2.24
C CYS A 153 10.20 9.16 3.66
N LYS A 154 11.26 8.82 4.41
CA LYS A 154 11.16 8.29 5.79
C LYS A 154 10.37 9.21 6.74
N LYS A 155 10.41 10.53 6.53
CA LYS A 155 9.68 11.50 7.35
C LYS A 155 8.17 11.38 7.12
N THR A 156 7.74 11.31 5.85
CA THR A 156 6.32 11.19 5.48
C THR A 156 5.76 9.85 5.96
N LYS A 157 6.47 8.73 5.75
CA LYS A 157 6.08 7.41 6.28
C LYS A 157 5.87 7.41 7.79
N LYS A 158 6.82 7.97 8.57
CA LYS A 158 6.65 8.12 10.02
C LYS A 158 5.45 8.98 10.42
N SER A 159 5.11 9.98 9.62
CA SER A 159 3.92 10.81 9.84
C SER A 159 2.64 10.01 9.64
N ILE A 160 2.57 9.20 8.58
CA ILE A 160 1.49 8.24 8.33
C ILE A 160 1.37 7.29 9.50
N ASP A 161 2.45 6.58 9.86
CA ASP A 161 2.46 5.61 10.96
C ASP A 161 1.95 6.23 12.26
N LYS A 162 2.35 7.47 12.55
CA LYS A 162 1.89 8.21 13.73
C LYS A 162 0.39 8.49 13.66
N LYS A 163 -0.14 8.90 12.52
CA LYS A 163 -1.58 9.16 12.35
C LYS A 163 -2.41 7.89 12.44
N VAL A 164 -1.93 6.79 11.84
CA VAL A 164 -2.56 5.47 11.98
C VAL A 164 -2.52 5.03 13.45
N ALA A 165 -1.41 5.25 14.17
CA ALA A 165 -1.31 4.97 15.62
C ALA A 165 -2.29 5.79 16.47
N LEU A 166 -2.64 7.00 16.01
CA LEU A 166 -3.61 7.88 16.66
C LEU A 166 -5.05 7.61 16.21
N GLY A 167 -5.29 6.61 15.34
CA GLY A 167 -6.62 6.22 14.90
C GLY A 167 -7.21 7.06 13.77
N ASP A 168 -6.40 7.80 13.01
CA ASP A 168 -6.86 8.52 11.82
C ASP A 168 -7.29 7.52 10.73
N LEU A 169 -8.61 7.39 10.54
CA LEU A 169 -9.19 6.38 9.64
C LEU A 169 -8.86 6.64 8.18
N SER A 170 -8.81 7.89 7.74
CA SER A 170 -8.47 8.23 6.35
C SER A 170 -7.01 7.91 6.06
N CYS A 171 -6.08 8.17 6.99
CA CYS A 171 -4.69 7.74 6.87
C CYS A 171 -4.56 6.21 6.94
N THR A 172 -5.39 5.55 7.74
CA THR A 172 -5.39 4.08 7.84
C THR A 172 -5.87 3.43 6.54
N PHE A 173 -6.92 3.97 5.93
CA PHE A 173 -7.39 3.58 4.60
C PHE A 173 -6.31 3.75 3.54
N LEU A 174 -5.62 4.90 3.53
CA LEU A 174 -4.54 5.16 2.57
C LEU A 174 -3.33 4.25 2.79
N ALA A 175 -3.00 3.93 4.05
CA ALA A 175 -1.84 3.11 4.39
C ALA A 175 -2.03 1.63 4.05
N PHE A 176 -3.22 1.10 4.34
CA PHE A 176 -3.49 -0.34 4.29
C PHE A 176 -4.47 -0.75 3.18
N GLY A 177 -5.17 0.20 2.58
CA GLY A 177 -6.35 -0.06 1.77
C GLY A 177 -7.62 -0.12 2.62
N GLY A 178 -8.74 -0.42 1.95
CA GLY A 178 -10.04 -0.54 2.61
C GLY A 178 -11.14 -1.02 1.68
N PHE A 179 -12.34 -1.14 2.20
CA PHE A 179 -13.51 -1.58 1.43
C PHE A 179 -14.33 -0.37 1.01
N VAL A 180 -14.77 -0.34 -0.26
CA VAL A 180 -15.73 0.66 -0.73
C VAL A 180 -17.00 -0.04 -1.19
N TYR A 181 -18.14 0.48 -0.75
CA TYR A 181 -19.45 -0.13 -0.92
C TYR A 181 -20.31 0.67 -1.88
N PHE A 182 -21.08 -0.07 -2.69
CA PHE A 182 -21.88 0.50 -3.77
C PHE A 182 -23.31 -0.04 -3.75
N ARG A 183 -24.23 0.82 -4.16
CA ARG A 183 -25.54 0.41 -4.67
C ARG A 183 -25.46 0.37 -6.20
N ILE A 184 -25.88 -0.74 -6.80
CA ILE A 184 -26.11 -0.82 -8.24
C ILE A 184 -27.61 -0.83 -8.48
N ASN A 185 -28.09 0.06 -9.35
CA ASN A 185 -29.49 0.08 -9.73
C ASN A 185 -29.75 -0.86 -10.93
N LYS A 186 -31.02 -1.02 -11.32
CA LYS A 186 -31.42 -1.90 -12.44
C LYS A 186 -30.84 -1.50 -13.80
N CYS A 187 -30.34 -0.27 -13.93
CA CYS A 187 -29.72 0.25 -15.15
C CYS A 187 -28.19 0.11 -15.14
N ASN A 188 -27.63 -0.66 -14.20
CA ASN A 188 -26.19 -0.80 -13.96
C ASN A 188 -25.47 0.51 -13.60
N ASN A 189 -26.18 1.52 -13.08
CA ASN A 189 -25.51 2.69 -12.53
C ASN A 189 -25.05 2.42 -11.10
N TYR A 190 -23.79 2.73 -10.85
CA TYR A 190 -23.15 2.60 -9.54
C TYR A 190 -23.31 3.88 -8.74
N THR A 191 -23.64 3.74 -7.45
CA THR A 191 -23.59 4.83 -6.48
C THR A 191 -22.72 4.38 -5.33
N MET A 192 -21.58 5.06 -5.13
CA MET A 192 -20.75 4.85 -3.96
C MET A 192 -21.51 5.30 -2.71
N LEU A 193 -21.55 4.43 -1.69
CA LEU A 193 -22.26 4.68 -0.45
C LEU A 193 -21.32 5.00 0.71
N GLN A 194 -20.22 4.26 0.82
CA GLN A 194 -19.34 4.33 1.97
C GLN A 194 -17.96 3.74 1.67
N ALA A 195 -16.92 4.31 2.27
CA ALA A 195 -15.59 3.73 2.36
C ALA A 195 -15.33 3.32 3.82
N ASN A 196 -14.78 2.11 4.03
CA ASN A 196 -14.40 1.62 5.34
C ASN A 196 -12.89 1.36 5.41
N ALA A 197 -12.24 1.96 6.41
CA ALA A 197 -10.86 1.67 6.76
C ALA A 197 -10.78 0.41 7.64
N LEU A 198 -9.64 -0.29 7.58
CA LEU A 198 -9.34 -1.34 8.55
C LEU A 198 -9.04 -0.73 9.92
N VAL A 199 -9.48 -1.36 11.00
CA VAL A 199 -9.10 -1.01 12.37
C VAL A 199 -8.77 -2.27 13.16
N LYS A 200 -7.95 -2.09 14.20
CA LYS A 200 -7.77 -3.13 15.21
C LYS A 200 -9.06 -3.25 16.02
N ALA A 201 -9.63 -4.45 16.09
CA ALA A 201 -10.81 -4.71 16.89
C ALA A 201 -10.82 -6.16 17.39
N ASP A 202 -11.52 -6.41 18.49
CA ASP A 202 -11.73 -7.75 19.05
C ASP A 202 -12.78 -8.54 18.25
N ASN A 203 -13.55 -7.84 17.40
CA ASN A 203 -14.53 -8.41 16.48
C ASN A 203 -14.39 -7.76 15.08
N GLY A 204 -14.86 -8.44 14.04
CA GLY A 204 -14.75 -7.93 12.68
C GLY A 204 -14.68 -9.04 11.63
N LEU A 205 -14.03 -8.74 10.51
CA LEU A 205 -13.70 -9.71 9.48
C LEU A 205 -12.69 -10.72 10.02
N VAL A 206 -13.08 -11.99 9.99
CA VAL A 206 -12.28 -13.12 10.43
C VAL A 206 -11.78 -13.86 9.21
N PHE A 207 -10.56 -14.39 9.29
CA PHE A 207 -9.96 -15.12 8.19
C PHE A 207 -9.64 -16.56 8.56
N HIS A 208 -10.07 -17.51 7.73
CA HIS A 208 -9.58 -18.89 7.77
C HIS A 208 -8.21 -18.95 7.09
N GLY A 209 -7.30 -19.69 7.70
CA GLY A 209 -5.92 -19.84 7.25
C GLY A 209 -4.96 -19.97 8.42
N PRO A 210 -3.64 -20.01 8.17
CA PRO A 210 -3.02 -19.81 6.86
C PRO A 210 -3.16 -21.06 5.97
N HIS A 211 -3.66 -20.89 4.75
CA HIS A 211 -3.68 -21.95 3.74
C HIS A 211 -2.50 -21.81 2.79
N GLU A 212 -1.96 -22.91 2.28
CA GLU A 212 -0.96 -22.87 1.20
C GLU A 212 -1.59 -22.32 -0.08
N TRP A 213 -0.90 -21.37 -0.72
CA TRP A 213 -1.34 -20.86 -2.02
C TRP A 213 -0.96 -21.81 -3.15
N GLN A 214 -1.92 -22.15 -4.00
CA GLN A 214 -1.70 -23.00 -5.16
C GLN A 214 -1.14 -22.15 -6.32
N SER A 215 0.17 -22.25 -6.55
CA SER A 215 0.89 -21.44 -7.56
C SER A 215 0.37 -21.59 -9.00
N ALA A 216 -0.34 -22.70 -9.31
CA ALA A 216 -1.01 -22.93 -10.58
C ALA A 216 -2.01 -21.80 -10.94
N TYR A 217 -2.60 -21.11 -9.96
CA TYR A 217 -3.59 -20.06 -10.19
C TYR A 217 -3.01 -18.64 -10.18
N THR A 218 -1.73 -18.49 -9.83
CA THR A 218 -1.05 -17.17 -9.78
C THR A 218 -1.08 -16.47 -11.12
N ALA A 219 -0.90 -17.21 -12.23
CA ALA A 219 -0.87 -16.63 -13.57
C ALA A 219 -2.20 -15.99 -13.98
N HIS A 220 -3.33 -16.55 -13.54
CA HIS A 220 -4.65 -15.97 -13.81
C HIS A 220 -4.80 -14.59 -13.17
N LEU A 221 -4.45 -14.46 -11.88
CA LEU A 221 -4.52 -13.17 -11.17
C LEU A 221 -3.47 -12.18 -11.69
N ALA A 222 -2.25 -12.64 -11.96
CA ALA A 222 -1.15 -11.78 -12.42
C ALA A 222 -1.40 -11.19 -13.81
N LYS A 223 -1.91 -11.97 -14.76
CA LYS A 223 -2.27 -11.48 -16.11
C LYS A 223 -3.36 -10.42 -16.08
N ASN A 224 -4.20 -10.41 -15.05
CA ASN A 224 -5.23 -9.41 -14.83
C ASN A 224 -4.75 -8.24 -13.94
N GLY A 225 -3.44 -8.11 -13.70
CA GLY A 225 -2.86 -7.00 -12.92
C GLY A 225 -3.34 -6.96 -11.46
N ARG A 226 -3.73 -8.11 -10.88
CA ARG A 226 -4.41 -8.14 -9.57
C ARG A 226 -3.46 -8.12 -8.37
N PHE A 227 -2.18 -8.46 -8.55
CA PHE A 227 -1.19 -8.41 -7.48
C PHE A 227 -0.60 -7.02 -7.34
N GLN A 228 -0.59 -6.50 -6.11
CA GLN A 228 -0.02 -5.22 -5.73
C GLN A 228 1.16 -5.40 -4.78
N ASP A 229 2.08 -4.43 -4.76
CA ASP A 229 3.15 -4.40 -3.77
C ASP A 229 2.57 -4.22 -2.36
N VAL A 230 3.18 -4.93 -1.40
CA VAL A 230 2.87 -4.74 0.01
C VAL A 230 3.50 -3.43 0.49
N THR A 231 2.67 -2.54 1.04
CA THR A 231 3.11 -1.26 1.61
C THR A 231 3.38 -1.35 3.12
N VAL A 232 2.85 -2.37 3.78
CA VAL A 232 2.88 -2.51 5.24
C VAL A 232 4.24 -3.05 5.69
N SER A 233 4.97 -2.25 6.47
CA SER A 233 6.33 -2.63 6.93
C SER A 233 6.38 -3.96 7.66
N SER A 234 5.38 -4.29 8.48
CA SER A 234 5.33 -5.56 9.19
C SER A 234 5.23 -6.78 8.27
N LEU A 235 4.51 -6.66 7.14
CA LEU A 235 4.41 -7.72 6.13
C LEU A 235 5.69 -7.78 5.28
N ILE A 236 6.29 -6.63 4.96
CA ILE A 236 7.60 -6.56 4.29
C ILE A 236 8.69 -7.24 5.14
N ASP A 237 8.68 -7.03 6.46
CA ASP A 237 9.62 -7.62 7.42
C ASP A 237 9.46 -9.16 7.57
N LEU A 238 8.35 -9.72 7.09
CA LEU A 238 8.18 -11.17 6.96
C LEU A 238 8.79 -11.70 5.65
N GLY A 239 9.09 -10.83 4.67
CA GLY A 239 9.57 -11.18 3.34
C GLY A 239 8.45 -11.25 2.30
N ILE A 240 7.25 -10.77 2.62
CA ILE A 240 6.13 -10.70 1.68
C ILE A 240 6.38 -9.55 0.71
N LYS A 241 6.16 -9.80 -0.58
CA LYS A 241 6.37 -8.84 -1.66
C LYS A 241 5.05 -8.34 -2.24
N TYR A 242 4.15 -9.26 -2.53
CA TYR A 242 2.90 -8.95 -3.21
C TYR A 242 1.69 -9.45 -2.45
N TYR A 243 0.54 -8.83 -2.69
CA TYR A 243 -0.73 -9.33 -2.23
C TYR A 243 -1.86 -9.01 -3.20
N CYS A 244 -2.94 -9.77 -3.11
CA CYS A 244 -4.11 -9.64 -3.96
C CYS A 244 -5.36 -9.97 -3.15
N PHE A 245 -6.44 -9.19 -3.33
CA PHE A 245 -7.78 -9.57 -2.89
C PHE A 245 -8.45 -10.45 -3.94
N ILE A 246 -8.90 -11.63 -3.55
CA ILE A 246 -9.77 -12.51 -4.34
C ILE A 246 -11.21 -12.16 -4.01
N ASN A 247 -12.04 -11.98 -5.03
CA ASN A 247 -13.45 -11.69 -4.87
C ASN A 247 -14.26 -12.91 -4.40
N PRO A 248 -15.42 -12.69 -3.77
CA PRO A 248 -16.37 -13.77 -3.49
C PRO A 248 -16.70 -14.57 -4.75
N HIS A 249 -16.59 -15.89 -4.65
CA HIS A 249 -16.88 -16.85 -5.72
C HIS A 249 -16.09 -16.62 -7.02
N GLU A 250 -14.93 -15.95 -6.95
CA GLU A 250 -14.09 -15.71 -8.12
C GLU A 250 -13.50 -17.03 -8.64
N ASN A 251 -13.79 -17.34 -9.91
CA ASN A 251 -13.31 -18.54 -10.59
C ASN A 251 -11.89 -18.31 -11.15
N LEU A 252 -10.91 -19.03 -10.62
CA LEU A 252 -9.53 -18.96 -11.06
C LEU A 252 -9.19 -20.11 -11.99
N CYS A 253 -8.62 -19.78 -13.14
CA CYS A 253 -8.12 -20.79 -14.08
C CYS A 253 -6.68 -21.18 -13.74
N SER A 254 -6.39 -22.47 -13.75
CA SER A 254 -5.04 -23.00 -13.59
C SER A 254 -4.19 -22.73 -14.84
N SER A 255 -2.88 -22.52 -14.64
CA SER A 255 -1.88 -22.52 -15.69
C SER A 255 -1.45 -23.94 -16.12
N ILE A 256 -1.81 -24.95 -15.32
CA ILE A 256 -1.55 -26.36 -15.58
C ILE A 256 -2.77 -26.95 -16.29
N GLU A 257 -2.53 -27.53 -17.47
CA GLU A 257 -3.56 -28.18 -18.27
C GLU A 257 -4.24 -29.34 -17.51
N GLY A 258 -5.57 -29.44 -17.64
CA GLY A 258 -6.37 -30.48 -16.99
C GLY A 258 -6.70 -30.26 -15.52
N GLN A 259 -6.13 -29.24 -14.86
CA GLN A 259 -6.55 -28.87 -13.51
C GLN A 259 -7.88 -28.10 -13.53
N PRO A 260 -8.77 -28.36 -12.55
CA PRO A 260 -10.08 -27.73 -12.50
C PRO A 260 -9.99 -26.23 -12.22
N VAL A 261 -11.06 -25.52 -12.58
CA VAL A 261 -11.28 -24.14 -12.11
C VAL A 261 -11.46 -24.18 -10.59
N TRP A 262 -10.84 -23.23 -9.90
CA TRP A 262 -10.88 -23.14 -8.44
C TRP A 262 -11.51 -21.82 -7.98
N ALA A 263 -12.52 -21.91 -7.12
CA ALA A 263 -13.11 -20.77 -6.43
C ALA A 263 -12.73 -20.83 -4.95
N PRO A 264 -11.60 -20.22 -4.53
CA PRO A 264 -11.04 -20.42 -3.19
C PRO A 264 -11.83 -19.72 -2.07
N ALA A 265 -12.64 -18.72 -2.44
CA ALA A 265 -13.14 -17.73 -1.50
C ALA A 265 -14.66 -17.59 -1.57
N ARG A 266 -15.40 -18.00 -0.52
CA ARG A 266 -16.85 -17.76 -0.45
C ARG A 266 -17.17 -16.28 -0.25
N ASN A 267 -16.45 -15.59 0.64
CA ASN A 267 -16.66 -14.18 0.98
C ASN A 267 -15.52 -13.26 0.53
N GLY A 268 -14.66 -13.76 -0.36
CA GLY A 268 -13.41 -13.12 -0.71
C GLY A 268 -12.28 -13.46 0.27
N GLY A 269 -11.08 -12.96 0.00
CA GLY A 269 -9.89 -13.28 0.80
C GLY A 269 -8.62 -12.67 0.25
N PHE A 270 -7.50 -12.84 0.96
CA PHE A 270 -6.20 -12.31 0.56
C PHE A 270 -5.20 -13.41 0.24
N VAL A 271 -4.48 -13.23 -0.85
CA VAL A 271 -3.27 -13.99 -1.18
C VAL A 271 -2.07 -13.11 -0.87
N TYR A 272 -1.05 -13.68 -0.25
CA TYR A 272 0.24 -13.05 0.00
C TYR A 272 1.36 -13.87 -0.63
N LEU A 273 2.17 -13.23 -1.46
CA LEU A 273 3.30 -13.85 -2.14
C LEU A 273 4.62 -13.36 -1.56
N TYR A 274 5.48 -14.32 -1.21
CA TYR A 274 6.90 -14.11 -0.90
C TYR A 274 7.73 -14.20 -2.19
N GLY A 275 7.26 -15.04 -3.12
CA GLY A 275 7.77 -15.13 -4.48
C GLY A 275 7.24 -14.01 -5.38
N SER A 276 7.80 -13.90 -6.58
CA SER A 276 7.24 -13.05 -7.64
C SER A 276 6.25 -13.88 -8.47
N PRO A 277 5.25 -13.26 -9.12
CA PRO A 277 4.42 -13.96 -10.10
C PRO A 277 5.30 -14.62 -11.18
N GLY A 278 5.31 -15.96 -11.22
CA GLY A 278 6.19 -16.76 -12.09
C GLY A 278 7.36 -17.43 -11.38
N ASN A 279 7.67 -17.04 -10.14
CA ASN A 279 8.64 -17.70 -9.26
C ASN A 279 7.98 -17.96 -7.89
N PRO A 280 7.18 -19.03 -7.76
CA PRO A 280 6.41 -19.32 -6.55
C PRO A 280 7.32 -19.62 -5.37
N HIS A 281 6.83 -19.34 -4.17
CA HIS A 281 7.57 -19.58 -2.94
C HIS A 281 6.78 -20.50 -1.98
N PRO A 282 7.44 -21.42 -1.24
CA PRO A 282 6.75 -22.33 -0.31
C PRO A 282 6.01 -21.62 0.84
N LEU A 283 6.33 -20.35 1.10
CA LEU A 283 5.64 -19.52 2.08
C LEU A 283 4.45 -18.74 1.50
N ASP A 284 4.14 -18.84 0.21
CA ASP A 284 2.95 -18.18 -0.34
C ASP A 284 1.69 -18.68 0.41
N ARG A 285 0.88 -17.73 0.89
CA ARG A 285 -0.29 -18.01 1.75
C ARG A 285 -1.56 -17.40 1.22
N TYR A 286 -2.66 -18.03 1.58
CA TYR A 286 -4.01 -17.56 1.32
C TYR A 286 -4.87 -17.57 2.60
N PHE A 287 -5.72 -16.56 2.73
CA PHE A 287 -6.62 -16.34 3.85
C PHE A 287 -8.03 -16.01 3.33
N SER A 288 -9.04 -16.82 3.65
CA SER A 288 -10.43 -16.62 3.20
C SER A 288 -11.28 -15.97 4.29
N ILE A 289 -12.19 -15.07 3.93
CA ILE A 289 -13.09 -14.42 4.89
C ILE A 289 -14.14 -15.43 5.37
N ALA A 290 -14.25 -15.57 6.70
CA ALA A 290 -15.20 -16.45 7.38
C ALA A 290 -16.65 -15.97 7.25
N ASP A 291 -17.60 -16.90 7.43
CA ASP A 291 -19.04 -16.62 7.39
C ASP A 291 -19.58 -15.94 8.66
N ALA A 292 -18.93 -16.13 9.80
CA ALA A 292 -19.38 -15.62 11.09
C ALA A 292 -18.27 -14.85 11.81
N PRO A 293 -18.60 -13.75 12.52
CA PRO A 293 -17.67 -13.14 13.45
C PRO A 293 -17.36 -14.14 14.58
N ILE A 294 -16.10 -14.20 15.01
CA ILE A 294 -15.69 -15.05 16.14
C ILE A 294 -16.43 -14.60 17.42
N THR A 295 -16.95 -15.55 18.20
CA THR A 295 -17.51 -15.33 19.54
C THR A 295 -16.49 -15.51 20.68
N GLU A 296 -15.26 -15.93 20.40
CA GLU A 296 -14.19 -16.18 21.40
C GLU A 296 -12.93 -15.33 21.19
N GLN A 297 -12.35 -14.81 22.28
CA GLN A 297 -11.16 -13.96 22.24
C GLN A 297 -9.92 -14.73 21.76
N ILE A 298 -9.55 -14.61 20.48
CA ILE A 298 -8.27 -15.12 19.98
C ILE A 298 -7.23 -14.00 20.12
N SER A 299 -6.40 -14.11 21.16
CA SER A 299 -5.24 -13.24 21.38
C SER A 299 -4.08 -13.65 20.47
N THR A 300 -4.11 -13.24 19.21
CA THR A 300 -2.94 -13.29 18.32
C THR A 300 -2.52 -11.89 17.89
N GLN A 301 -1.25 -11.74 17.52
CA GLN A 301 -0.72 -10.49 16.98
C GLN A 301 -1.40 -10.18 15.64
N VAL A 302 -2.41 -9.31 15.67
CA VAL A 302 -3.18 -8.95 14.47
C VAL A 302 -2.35 -8.06 13.53
N MET A 303 -1.82 -8.63 12.45
CA MET A 303 -1.21 -7.89 11.32
C MET A 303 -2.32 -7.18 10.55
N PRO A 304 -2.22 -5.90 10.15
CA PRO A 304 -1.00 -5.09 10.08
C PRO A 304 -0.67 -4.29 11.36
N PHE A 305 -1.57 -4.29 12.36
CA PHE A 305 -1.50 -3.41 13.54
C PHE A 305 -0.47 -3.81 14.60
N SER A 306 0.13 -4.99 14.48
CA SER A 306 1.05 -5.58 15.46
C SER A 306 2.38 -4.82 15.65
N LEU A 307 2.77 -3.93 14.71
CA LEU A 307 3.98 -3.10 14.82
C LEU A 307 3.73 -1.61 15.03
N ILE A 308 2.47 -1.17 15.12
CA ILE A 308 2.17 0.22 15.44
C ILE A 308 2.48 0.42 16.93
N ARG A 309 3.66 0.98 17.23
CA ARG A 309 4.06 1.28 18.61
C ARG A 309 3.02 2.22 19.21
N ASN A 310 2.19 1.65 20.09
CA ASN A 310 1.27 2.41 20.89
C ASN A 310 2.10 3.36 21.78
N PRO A 311 1.95 4.69 21.70
CA PRO A 311 2.68 5.61 22.57
C PRO A 311 2.30 5.44 24.06
N HIS A 312 1.29 4.63 24.38
CA HIS A 312 0.79 4.40 25.74
C HIS A 312 1.10 3.04 26.38
N LYS A 313 1.87 2.14 25.75
CA LYS A 313 2.33 0.93 26.47
C LYS A 313 3.65 1.19 27.19
N THR A 314 3.56 1.85 28.34
CA THR A 314 4.55 1.70 29.40
C THR A 314 4.63 0.23 29.79
N VAL A 315 5.82 -0.35 29.62
CA VAL A 315 6.18 -1.67 30.14
C VAL A 315 6.01 -1.63 31.64
N GLU A 316 5.08 -2.44 32.18
CA GLU A 316 5.10 -2.79 33.59
C GLU A 316 6.40 -3.54 33.86
N ARG A 317 7.37 -2.86 34.43
CA ARG A 317 8.49 -3.49 35.12
C ARG A 317 8.46 -3.02 36.56
N SER A 318 8.22 -3.97 37.43
CA SER A 318 8.31 -3.91 38.88
C SER A 318 9.45 -3.02 39.38
N SER A 319 9.05 -1.99 40.15
CA SER A 319 9.75 -1.28 41.24
C SER A 319 11.30 -1.33 41.28
N SER A 320 11.95 -0.17 41.08
CA SER A 320 12.57 0.60 42.19
C SER A 320 13.42 1.79 41.68
N SER A 321 13.24 2.94 42.35
CA SER A 321 14.08 4.16 42.45
C SER A 321 14.30 5.06 41.22
N LEU A 322 13.79 6.30 41.35
CA LEU A 322 14.20 7.51 40.62
C LEU A 322 15.67 7.89 40.93
N PRO A 323 16.34 8.59 40.00
CA PRO A 323 16.47 10.04 40.15
C PRO A 323 16.09 10.83 38.89
N SER A 324 15.48 11.99 39.10
CA SER A 324 15.28 13.09 38.12
C SER A 324 16.54 13.97 37.98
N PRO A 325 16.55 15.02 37.13
CA PRO A 325 16.23 15.07 35.70
C PRO A 325 17.42 15.64 34.91
N SER A 326 17.69 15.15 33.70
CA SER A 326 18.54 15.86 32.73
C SER A 326 17.84 15.92 31.38
N SER A 327 17.03 16.95 31.22
CA SER A 327 16.52 17.42 29.94
C SER A 327 17.69 17.86 29.06
N ASN A 328 18.08 17.09 28.04
CA ASN A 328 18.86 17.64 26.92
C ASN A 328 18.92 16.80 25.63
N VAL A 329 18.20 15.68 25.50
CA VAL A 329 18.43 14.76 24.34
C VAL A 329 17.59 15.06 23.08
N ASP A 330 16.64 16.02 23.14
CA ASP A 330 15.73 16.28 22.00
C ASP A 330 15.80 17.68 21.39
N LYS A 331 16.61 18.61 21.93
CA LYS A 331 16.80 19.94 21.32
C LYS A 331 17.78 19.91 20.14
N ASP A 332 18.78 19.03 20.17
CA ASP A 332 19.85 19.02 19.18
C ASP A 332 19.39 18.63 17.76
N ARG A 333 18.27 17.90 17.63
CA ARG A 333 17.78 17.43 16.32
C ARG A 333 17.12 18.52 15.47
N PHE A 334 16.76 19.65 16.10
CA PHE A 334 16.22 20.81 15.41
C PHE A 334 17.27 21.92 15.25
N ASN A 335 18.49 21.73 15.76
CA ASN A 335 19.54 22.72 15.67
C ASN A 335 20.21 22.67 14.29
N CYS A 336 20.62 23.84 13.83
CA CYS A 336 21.36 24.04 12.60
C CYS A 336 22.63 23.19 12.63
N SER A 337 22.85 22.36 11.62
CA SER A 337 24.01 21.47 11.54
C SER A 337 25.34 22.19 11.33
N ILE A 338 25.35 23.53 11.39
CA ILE A 338 26.52 24.39 11.15
C ILE A 338 26.90 25.12 12.44
N CYS A 339 25.96 25.87 13.04
CA CYS A 339 26.25 26.57 14.30
C CYS A 339 25.88 25.76 15.54
N LEU A 340 25.08 24.70 15.41
CA LEU A 340 24.55 23.85 16.49
C LEU A 340 23.77 24.61 17.59
N ASP A 341 23.47 25.88 17.35
CA ASP A 341 22.90 26.81 18.32
C ASP A 341 21.46 27.18 17.96
N ARG A 342 21.24 27.66 16.73
CA ARG A 342 19.92 28.13 16.27
C ARG A 342 19.15 27.04 15.56
N THR A 343 17.83 27.10 15.59
CA THR A 343 16.97 26.10 14.96
C THR A 343 17.03 26.15 13.43
N ILE A 344 16.78 25.02 12.79
CA ILE A 344 16.68 24.90 11.33
C ILE A 344 15.47 25.68 10.84
N GLN A 345 15.68 26.61 9.92
CA GLN A 345 14.66 27.57 9.45
C GLN A 345 14.62 27.73 7.93
N CYS A 346 15.40 26.94 7.18
CA CYS A 346 15.47 27.12 5.73
C CYS A 346 15.60 25.80 4.96
N ILE A 347 15.11 25.83 3.72
CA ILE A 347 15.23 24.78 2.71
C ILE A 347 16.25 25.23 1.65
N LEU A 348 17.20 24.37 1.30
CA LEU A 348 18.20 24.62 0.25
C LEU A 348 17.76 24.05 -1.10
N ILE A 349 17.56 24.90 -2.12
CA ILE A 349 17.03 24.50 -3.45
C ILE A 349 18.19 24.31 -4.45
N PRO A 350 18.22 23.23 -5.24
CA PRO A 350 17.11 22.30 -5.55
C PRO A 350 17.05 21.03 -4.69
N CYS A 351 18.02 20.77 -3.81
CA CYS A 351 18.12 19.51 -3.08
C CYS A 351 17.07 19.33 -1.95
N LYS A 352 16.38 20.40 -1.56
CA LYS A 352 15.32 20.48 -0.55
C LYS A 352 15.70 20.03 0.88
N HIS A 353 17.00 19.94 1.19
CA HIS A 353 17.44 19.61 2.55
C HIS A 353 17.23 20.78 3.52
N MET A 354 16.66 20.48 4.69
CA MET A 354 16.49 21.39 5.82
C MET A 354 17.55 21.09 6.87
N CYS A 355 18.68 21.81 6.84
CA CYS A 355 19.82 21.53 7.73
C CYS A 355 20.47 22.78 8.33
N ALA A 356 20.02 23.99 7.99
CA ALA A 356 20.64 25.24 8.43
C ALA A 356 19.62 26.21 9.04
N CYS A 357 20.08 27.08 9.93
CA CYS A 357 19.34 28.29 10.31
C CYS A 357 19.47 29.33 9.19
N ALA A 358 18.61 30.35 9.20
CA ALA A 358 18.57 31.37 8.15
C ALA A 358 19.94 32.04 7.93
N GLU A 359 20.64 32.40 9.01
CA GLU A 359 21.94 33.07 8.94
C GLU A 359 23.03 32.18 8.35
N CYS A 360 23.13 30.92 8.81
CA CYS A 360 24.13 29.98 8.30
C CYS A 360 23.89 29.64 6.83
N ALA A 361 22.63 29.51 6.40
CA ALA A 361 22.31 29.27 4.99
C ALA A 361 22.67 30.47 4.10
N GLN A 362 22.38 31.70 4.55
CA GLN A 362 22.78 32.91 3.85
C GLN A 362 24.31 33.06 3.77
N MET A 363 25.04 32.69 4.83
CA MET A 363 26.52 32.66 4.79
C MET A 363 27.05 31.68 3.75
N ILE A 364 26.50 30.47 3.66
CA ILE A 364 26.93 29.49 2.64
C ILE A 364 26.56 29.98 1.24
N LYS A 365 25.37 30.58 1.07
CA LYS A 365 24.91 31.13 -0.21
C LYS A 365 25.85 32.21 -0.76
N LYS A 366 26.46 33.03 0.12
CA LYS A 366 27.41 34.09 -0.27
C LYS A 366 28.78 33.55 -0.71
N LYS A 367 29.10 32.28 -0.46
CA LYS A 367 30.36 31.67 -0.94
C LYS A 367 30.21 31.26 -2.40
N GLN A 368 31.30 31.35 -3.17
CA GLN A 368 31.32 30.96 -4.60
C GLN A 368 30.98 29.47 -4.85
N ASN A 369 30.96 28.63 -3.81
CA ASN A 369 30.66 27.20 -3.89
C ASN A 369 29.61 26.80 -2.85
N SER A 370 28.38 27.31 -3.01
CA SER A 370 27.25 27.11 -2.11
C SER A 370 26.77 25.65 -2.15
N ARG A 371 27.40 24.77 -1.36
CA ARG A 371 27.05 23.34 -1.28
C ARG A 371 26.23 23.02 -0.04
N CYS A 372 25.24 22.14 -0.20
CA CYS A 372 24.44 21.62 0.89
C CYS A 372 25.33 20.81 1.87
N PRO A 373 25.27 21.06 3.20
CA PRO A 373 26.00 20.28 4.20
C PRO A 373 25.67 18.77 4.21
N ILE A 374 24.47 18.38 3.76
CA ILE A 374 23.99 16.99 3.78
C ILE A 374 24.41 16.23 2.52
N CYS A 375 23.99 16.71 1.35
CA CYS A 375 24.18 15.99 0.08
C CYS A 375 25.31 16.55 -0.78
N ARG A 376 25.96 17.64 -0.35
CA ARG A 376 27.03 18.36 -1.09
C ARG A 376 26.63 18.91 -2.46
N GLN A 377 25.36 18.78 -2.86
CA GLN A 377 24.82 19.39 -4.07
C GLN A 377 24.88 20.92 -3.96
N THR A 378 25.28 21.58 -5.05
CA THR A 378 25.23 23.05 -5.14
C THR A 378 23.78 23.51 -5.07
N PHE A 379 23.48 24.44 -4.17
CA PHE A 379 22.16 25.06 -4.05
C PHE A 379 22.21 26.52 -4.52
N THR A 380 21.14 26.96 -5.17
CA THR A 380 21.00 28.29 -5.78
C THR A 380 20.08 29.20 -4.97
N GLU A 381 19.12 28.63 -4.25
CA GLU A 381 18.16 29.38 -3.44
C GLU A 381 18.06 28.86 -2.00
N VAL A 382 17.65 29.76 -1.11
CA VAL A 382 17.39 29.48 0.30
C VAL A 382 15.99 29.99 0.57
N TRP A 383 15.08 29.09 0.91
CA TRP A 383 13.70 29.44 1.24
C TRP A 383 13.53 29.38 2.75
N ASN A 384 13.06 30.47 3.35
CA ASN A 384 12.76 30.48 4.78
C ASN A 384 11.46 29.72 5.04
N VAL A 385 11.47 28.89 6.07
CA VAL A 385 10.30 28.19 6.58
C VAL A 385 9.86 28.92 7.83
N PHE A 386 8.72 29.61 7.74
CA PHE A 386 8.04 30.16 8.89
C PHE A 386 7.16 29.05 9.46
N LEU A 387 7.47 28.63 10.69
CA LEU A 387 6.70 27.65 11.46
C LEU A 387 5.65 28.35 12.32
#